data_AF-A0A8S0YY64-F1
#
_entry.id   AF-A0A8S0YY64-F1
#
_cell.length_a   1.000
_cell.length_b   1.000
_cell.length_c   1.000
_cell.angle_alpha   90.00
_cell.angle_beta   90.00
_cell.angle_gamma   90.00
#
_symmetry.space_group_name_H-M   'P 1'
#
loop_
_entity.id
_entity.type
_entity.pdbx_description
1 polymer ?
#
loop_
_entity_poly.entity_id
_entity_poly.type
_entity_poly.pdbx_seq_one_letter_code
_entity_poly.pdbx_strand_id
1 'polypeptide(L)'
;MAAPEKLKKPKTERCDEGEDTETCETENEQDDAKQVEQNIITKNREVNLQAYRDLLNESMFLQIRNNVLHRRLAEYYRKRELDHVFKPFQGTADLEKKYQQKLMSYEELKEKTEREIIDMRSKTCAVENNIIGRLEGAEKKFIAFQNLERSIGTGLIYSEKGKPIADKTVSRFITLQAQKSEQASTLSLRYIRARNAVAELEAVVRKLEIMGPGLSVHQYEQLNIENKNFKNKIEEREDELIKNRAKCTGHNQILAHIREKMHQTEELIDISECDLGDFEIEYKNCRGHLGEAKMKRNRLRWLLEAEQKKAGLLTRKDLLRDFQNARDEVVTLQKAKEALQSQIVSTSRQLREARNNTYF
;
A
#
# COMPACT_ATOMS: atom_id res chain seq x y z
N MET A 1 -58.39 4.12 -23.39
CA MET A 1 -59.42 3.43 -24.20
C MET A 1 -60.45 2.85 -23.26
N ALA A 2 -61.71 2.75 -23.71
CA ALA A 2 -62.91 2.55 -22.88
C ALA A 2 -63.19 3.71 -21.91
N ALA A 3 -64.42 4.20 -21.94
CA ALA A 3 -64.93 5.33 -21.17
C ALA A 3 -66.24 4.89 -20.45
N PRO A 4 -67.21 5.75 -20.08
CA PRO A 4 -67.64 5.84 -18.68
C PRO A 4 -69.13 5.44 -18.54
N GLU A 5 -69.91 6.22 -17.78
CA GLU A 5 -71.37 6.14 -17.53
C GLU A 5 -71.79 5.39 -16.23
N LYS A 6 -72.77 5.86 -15.43
CA LYS A 6 -73.69 7.01 -15.60
C LYS A 6 -74.39 7.42 -14.28
N LEU A 7 -74.90 8.66 -14.24
CA LEU A 7 -76.04 9.17 -13.43
C LEU A 7 -75.82 9.29 -11.89
N LYS A 8 -76.38 10.28 -11.17
CA LYS A 8 -77.36 11.32 -11.53
C LYS A 8 -77.20 12.59 -10.66
N LYS A 9 -77.04 13.77 -11.29
CA LYS A 9 -77.53 15.08 -10.80
C LYS A 9 -78.99 15.25 -11.35
N PRO A 10 -79.79 16.29 -11.08
CA PRO A 10 -79.59 17.55 -10.32
C PRO A 10 -80.61 17.63 -9.15
N LYS A 11 -81.13 18.75 -8.61
CA LYS A 11 -81.16 20.17 -9.00
C LYS A 11 -81.25 21.14 -7.80
N THR A 12 -81.43 22.40 -8.15
CA THR A 12 -81.59 23.68 -7.45
C THR A 12 -83.02 23.97 -7.00
N GLU A 13 -83.22 24.82 -5.99
CA GLU A 13 -83.77 26.19 -6.16
C GLU A 13 -83.62 27.06 -4.89
N ARG A 14 -84.03 28.33 -4.98
CA ARG A 14 -83.66 29.47 -4.12
C ARG A 14 -84.93 30.29 -3.78
N CYS A 15 -84.85 31.18 -2.79
CA CYS A 15 -85.86 32.20 -2.41
C CYS A 15 -87.06 31.61 -1.63
N ASP A 16 -87.76 32.36 -0.76
CA ASP A 16 -87.38 33.55 0.03
C ASP A 16 -88.26 33.63 1.30
N GLU A 17 -88.01 34.66 2.12
CA GLU A 17 -88.69 35.10 3.35
C GLU A 17 -90.21 34.86 3.54
N GLY A 18 -90.59 34.61 4.80
CA GLY A 18 -91.65 35.39 5.49
C GLY A 18 -93.02 34.72 5.76
N GLU A 19 -93.36 34.58 7.05
CA GLU A 19 -94.66 34.85 7.74
C GLU A 19 -96.00 34.54 7.01
N ASP A 20 -97.09 34.07 7.62
CA ASP A 20 -97.46 33.60 8.97
C ASP A 20 -98.87 32.94 8.82
N THR A 21 -99.62 32.71 9.92
CA THR A 21 -101.03 32.23 9.97
C THR A 21 -101.25 30.75 9.61
N GLU A 22 -102.15 29.98 10.22
CA GLU A 22 -102.84 29.96 11.52
C GLU A 22 -103.54 28.58 11.56
N THR A 23 -103.65 27.98 12.76
CA THR A 23 -104.76 27.16 13.32
C THR A 23 -105.77 26.49 12.36
N CYS A 24 -106.26 25.26 12.52
CA CYS A 24 -106.68 24.42 13.67
C CYS A 24 -107.06 23.04 13.05
N GLU A 25 -107.47 21.94 13.70
CA GLU A 25 -108.05 21.68 15.02
C GLU A 25 -107.87 20.16 15.32
N THR A 26 -107.46 19.82 16.55
CA THR A 26 -108.01 18.78 17.49
C THR A 26 -108.25 17.31 17.02
N GLU A 27 -108.21 16.25 17.85
CA GLU A 27 -108.37 16.06 19.32
C GLU A 27 -107.48 14.92 19.92
N ASN A 28 -107.16 15.02 21.21
CA ASN A 28 -107.02 13.92 22.20
C ASN A 28 -105.95 12.80 22.09
N GLU A 29 -104.66 13.14 22.26
CA GLU A 29 -103.67 12.31 23.02
C GLU A 29 -102.71 13.20 23.86
N GLN A 30 -103.26 14.20 24.55
CA GLN A 30 -102.47 15.12 25.37
C GLN A 30 -102.40 14.69 26.85
N ASP A 31 -101.42 13.84 27.20
CA ASP A 31 -100.68 13.98 28.48
C ASP A 31 -99.40 13.11 28.56
N ASP A 32 -99.37 11.90 27.97
CA ASP A 32 -98.20 11.01 28.08
C ASP A 32 -97.03 11.38 27.14
N ALA A 33 -97.30 11.85 25.92
CA ALA A 33 -96.25 12.16 24.93
C ALA A 33 -95.30 13.28 25.40
N LYS A 34 -95.83 14.30 26.08
CA LYS A 34 -95.04 15.41 26.63
C LYS A 34 -94.07 14.94 27.72
N GLN A 35 -94.46 13.95 28.52
CA GLN A 35 -93.57 13.42 29.55
C GLN A 35 -92.44 12.56 28.97
N VAL A 36 -92.67 11.82 27.87
CA VAL A 36 -91.62 10.98 27.27
C VAL A 36 -90.58 11.80 26.51
N GLU A 37 -90.98 12.78 25.69
CA GLU A 37 -90.01 13.67 25.03
C GLU A 37 -89.24 14.52 26.04
N GLN A 38 -89.91 15.08 27.06
CA GLN A 38 -89.22 15.77 28.14
C GLN A 38 -88.27 14.83 28.88
N ASN A 39 -88.63 13.57 29.15
CA ASN A 39 -87.74 12.63 29.85
C ASN A 39 -86.54 12.13 29.01
N ILE A 40 -86.66 12.06 27.68
CA ILE A 40 -85.52 11.73 26.80
C ILE A 40 -84.59 12.94 26.67
N ILE A 41 -85.15 14.15 26.59
CA ILE A 41 -84.37 15.40 26.58
C ILE A 41 -83.75 15.67 27.95
N THR A 42 -84.42 15.40 29.08
CA THR A 42 -83.84 15.59 30.42
C THR A 42 -82.80 14.54 30.76
N LYS A 43 -82.98 13.25 30.42
CA LYS A 43 -81.92 12.24 30.62
C LYS A 43 -80.67 12.56 29.81
N ASN A 44 -80.82 12.94 28.53
CA ASN A 44 -79.68 13.43 27.75
C ASN A 44 -79.12 14.73 28.32
N ARG A 45 -79.94 15.67 28.80
CA ARG A 45 -79.48 16.92 29.42
C ARG A 45 -78.74 16.68 30.74
N GLU A 46 -79.16 15.75 31.59
CA GLU A 46 -78.50 15.41 32.85
C GLU A 46 -77.19 14.67 32.60
N VAL A 47 -77.17 13.68 31.70
CA VAL A 47 -75.94 12.98 31.28
C VAL A 47 -74.97 13.95 30.60
N ASN A 48 -75.45 14.85 29.74
CA ASN A 48 -74.62 15.89 29.12
C ASN A 48 -74.17 16.96 30.13
N LEU A 49 -74.98 17.29 31.15
CA LEU A 49 -74.56 18.20 32.24
C LEU A 49 -73.54 17.53 33.16
N GLN A 50 -73.63 16.21 33.38
CA GLN A 50 -72.61 15.44 34.09
C GLN A 50 -71.32 15.37 33.27
N ALA A 51 -71.39 14.97 32.00
CA ALA A 51 -70.24 15.00 31.08
C ALA A 51 -69.62 16.40 30.98
N TYR A 52 -70.42 17.47 30.95
CA TYR A 52 -69.92 18.85 30.96
C TYR A 52 -69.26 19.22 32.31
N ARG A 53 -69.82 18.80 33.45
CA ARG A 53 -69.18 18.97 34.78
C ARG A 53 -67.87 18.19 34.87
N ASP A 54 -67.83 16.97 34.35
CA ASP A 54 -66.64 16.12 34.35
C ASP A 54 -65.55 16.68 33.42
N LEU A 55 -65.92 17.18 32.23
CA LEU A 55 -65.02 17.92 31.34
C LEU A 55 -64.53 19.24 31.97
N LEU A 56 -65.37 19.97 32.71
CA LEU A 56 -64.94 21.14 33.47
C LEU A 56 -63.95 20.77 34.60
N ASN A 57 -64.20 19.67 35.30
CA ASN A 57 -63.31 19.15 36.35
C ASN A 57 -61.98 18.66 35.75
N GLU A 58 -62.02 17.97 34.62
CA GLU A 58 -60.82 17.54 33.89
C GLU A 58 -60.05 18.75 33.34
N SER A 59 -60.73 19.74 32.74
CA SER A 59 -60.13 21.00 32.32
C SER A 59 -59.48 21.74 33.49
N MET A 60 -60.14 21.81 34.66
CA MET A 60 -59.57 22.40 35.88
C MET A 60 -58.33 21.63 36.34
N PHE A 61 -58.39 20.29 36.35
CA PHE A 61 -57.27 19.45 36.77
C PHE A 61 -56.08 19.54 35.81
N LEU A 62 -56.33 19.56 34.50
CA LEU A 62 -55.34 19.79 33.46
C LEU A 62 -54.73 21.19 33.58
N GLN A 63 -55.52 22.23 33.85
CA GLN A 63 -55.03 23.59 34.07
C GLN A 63 -54.16 23.68 35.33
N ILE A 64 -54.56 23.06 36.45
CA ILE A 64 -53.76 22.98 37.68
C ILE A 64 -52.44 22.23 37.42
N ARG A 65 -52.50 21.08 36.75
CA ARG A 65 -51.33 20.27 36.38
C ARG A 65 -50.39 21.05 35.45
N ASN A 66 -50.92 21.76 34.46
CA ASN A 66 -50.14 22.58 33.56
C ASN A 66 -49.48 23.76 34.30
N ASN A 67 -50.20 24.44 35.20
CA ASN A 67 -49.65 25.48 36.08
C ASN A 67 -48.55 24.96 37.03
N VAL A 68 -48.59 23.68 37.44
CA VAL A 68 -47.50 23.05 38.21
C VAL A 68 -46.30 22.73 37.30
N LEU A 69 -46.54 22.24 36.08
CA LEU A 69 -45.46 21.96 35.11
C LEU A 69 -44.77 23.25 34.64
N HIS A 70 -45.52 24.32 34.34
CA HIS A 70 -44.97 25.63 34.03
C HIS A 70 -44.13 26.21 35.17
N ARG A 71 -44.56 26.06 36.44
CA ARG A 71 -43.76 26.45 37.61
C ARG A 71 -42.46 25.65 37.71
N ARG A 72 -42.51 24.32 37.56
CA ARG A 72 -41.32 23.46 37.56
C ARG A 72 -40.35 23.77 36.41
N LEU A 73 -40.87 24.09 35.22
CA LEU A 73 -40.07 24.53 34.08
C LEU A 73 -39.42 25.90 34.34
N ALA A 74 -40.16 26.87 34.89
CA ALA A 74 -39.61 28.17 35.26
C ALA A 74 -38.49 28.05 36.32
N GLU A 75 -38.65 27.17 37.32
CA GLU A 75 -37.59 26.84 38.27
C GLU A 75 -36.38 26.19 37.59
N TYR A 76 -36.60 25.25 36.65
CA TYR A 76 -35.52 24.59 35.91
C TYR A 76 -34.71 25.57 35.06
N TYR A 77 -35.37 26.48 34.34
CA TYR A 77 -34.71 27.49 33.52
C TYR A 77 -33.95 28.53 34.36
N ARG A 78 -34.51 28.96 35.51
CA ARG A 78 -33.81 29.82 36.48
C ARG A 78 -32.56 29.14 37.06
N LYS A 79 -32.64 27.85 37.41
CA LYS A 79 -31.51 27.05 37.91
C LYS A 79 -30.39 26.83 36.86
N ARG A 80 -30.60 27.21 35.60
CA ARG A 80 -29.64 27.10 34.50
C ARG A 80 -29.30 28.45 33.84
N GLU A 81 -29.72 29.57 34.43
CA GLU A 81 -29.45 30.94 33.93
C GLU A 81 -29.95 31.19 32.48
N LEU A 82 -31.03 30.51 32.09
CA LEU A 82 -31.62 30.59 30.74
C LEU A 82 -32.65 31.74 30.62
N ASP A 83 -32.26 32.95 31.05
CA ASP A 83 -33.19 34.10 31.20
C ASP A 83 -33.78 34.62 29.88
N HIS A 84 -33.19 34.24 28.74
CA HIS A 84 -33.75 34.55 27.42
C HIS A 84 -35.11 33.90 27.16
N VAL A 85 -35.46 32.82 27.87
CA VAL A 85 -36.75 32.11 27.74
C VAL A 85 -37.92 32.93 28.31
N PHE A 86 -37.66 33.89 29.20
CA PHE A 86 -38.70 34.75 29.81
C PHE A 86 -38.99 36.03 29.03
N LYS A 87 -38.25 36.33 27.95
CA LYS A 87 -38.51 37.49 27.09
C LYS A 87 -39.64 37.17 26.09
N PRO A 88 -40.62 38.06 25.88
CA PRO A 88 -41.66 37.85 24.88
C PRO A 88 -41.02 37.76 23.48
N PHE A 89 -41.13 36.60 22.86
CA PHE A 89 -40.40 36.26 21.63
C PHE A 89 -41.05 36.93 20.41
N GLN A 90 -40.33 37.81 19.68
CA GLN A 90 -40.82 38.31 18.39
C GLN A 90 -40.99 37.14 17.40
N GLY A 91 -42.18 37.03 16.80
CA GLY A 91 -42.53 35.92 15.88
C GLY A 91 -43.38 34.80 16.51
N THR A 92 -44.17 35.10 17.55
CA THR A 92 -45.09 34.15 18.21
C THR A 92 -45.94 33.34 17.22
N ALA A 93 -46.55 33.99 16.22
CA ALA A 93 -47.41 33.33 15.24
C ALA A 93 -46.68 32.29 14.37
N ASP A 94 -45.39 32.47 14.07
CA ASP A 94 -44.63 31.51 13.28
C ASP A 94 -44.05 30.38 14.15
N LEU A 95 -43.81 30.63 15.43
CA LEU A 95 -43.55 29.57 16.41
C LEU A 95 -44.81 28.72 16.66
N GLU A 96 -45.98 29.35 16.72
CA GLU A 96 -47.27 28.68 16.88
C GLU A 96 -47.59 27.79 15.66
N LYS A 97 -47.44 28.29 14.43
CA LYS A 97 -47.53 27.46 13.21
C LYS A 97 -46.55 26.29 13.22
N LYS A 98 -45.30 26.51 13.64
CA LYS A 98 -44.29 25.43 13.78
C LYS A 98 -44.66 24.42 14.87
N TYR A 99 -45.29 24.88 15.94
CA TYR A 99 -45.81 24.02 17.01
C TYR A 99 -47.00 23.18 16.53
N GLN A 100 -47.96 23.79 15.84
CA GLN A 100 -49.09 23.11 15.20
C GLN A 100 -48.59 22.08 14.17
N GLN A 101 -47.65 22.44 13.30
CA GLN A 101 -47.06 21.50 12.33
C GLN A 101 -46.36 20.32 13.02
N LYS A 102 -45.65 20.57 14.14
CA LYS A 102 -45.08 19.50 14.97
C LYS A 102 -46.15 18.63 15.62
N LEU A 103 -47.24 19.22 16.10
CA LEU A 103 -48.36 18.50 16.70
C LEU A 103 -49.04 17.58 15.68
N MET A 104 -49.32 18.07 14.47
CA MET A 104 -49.82 17.24 13.37
C MET A 104 -48.84 16.10 13.02
N SER A 105 -47.53 16.38 12.93
CA SER A 105 -46.54 15.34 12.66
C SER A 105 -46.43 14.29 13.77
N TYR A 106 -46.70 14.67 15.03
CA TYR A 106 -46.76 13.77 16.17
C TYR A 106 -48.04 12.95 16.16
N GLU A 107 -49.18 13.54 15.81
CA GLU A 107 -50.45 12.84 15.63
C GLU A 107 -50.37 11.80 14.50
N GLU A 108 -49.83 12.18 13.33
CA GLU A 108 -49.53 11.23 12.25
C GLU A 108 -48.62 10.07 12.71
N LEU A 109 -47.60 10.36 13.52
CA LEU A 109 -46.67 9.34 14.03
C LEU A 109 -47.36 8.43 15.05
N LYS A 110 -48.23 9.00 15.89
CA LYS A 110 -49.08 8.26 16.83
C LYS A 110 -50.04 7.33 16.07
N GLU A 111 -50.76 7.82 15.06
CA GLU A 111 -51.63 6.99 14.22
C GLU A 111 -50.87 5.89 13.45
N LYS A 112 -49.65 6.16 12.99
CA LYS A 112 -48.81 5.16 12.32
C LYS A 112 -48.43 4.05 13.31
N THR A 113 -47.94 4.42 14.50
CA THR A 113 -47.57 3.45 15.54
C THR A 113 -48.79 2.69 16.10
N GLU A 114 -49.96 3.32 16.25
CA GLU A 114 -51.19 2.63 16.64
C GLU A 114 -51.65 1.64 15.58
N ARG A 115 -51.60 2.01 14.28
CA ARG A 115 -51.87 1.07 13.17
C ARG A 115 -50.91 -0.10 13.14
N GLU A 116 -49.60 0.14 13.30
CA GLU A 116 -48.57 -0.91 13.39
C GLU A 116 -48.82 -1.84 14.57
N ILE A 117 -49.19 -1.31 15.75
CA ILE A 117 -49.53 -2.11 16.93
C ILE A 117 -50.77 -2.97 16.69
N ILE A 118 -51.82 -2.44 16.06
CA ILE A 118 -53.04 -3.19 15.73
C ILE A 118 -52.74 -4.30 14.71
N ASP A 119 -51.99 -3.99 13.66
CA ASP A 119 -51.58 -4.96 12.63
C ASP A 119 -50.74 -6.09 13.24
N MET A 120 -49.70 -5.76 14.02
CA MET A 120 -48.88 -6.75 14.71
C MET A 120 -49.68 -7.59 15.71
N ARG A 121 -50.61 -7.01 16.47
CA ARG A 121 -51.52 -7.76 17.35
C ARG A 121 -52.41 -8.73 16.56
N SER A 122 -52.95 -8.29 15.42
CA SER A 122 -53.79 -9.14 14.57
C SER A 122 -53.02 -10.34 14.01
N LYS A 123 -51.77 -10.12 13.58
CA LYS A 123 -50.86 -11.15 13.09
C LYS A 123 -50.49 -12.15 14.19
N THR A 124 -50.14 -11.68 15.38
CA THR A 124 -49.84 -12.55 16.53
C THR A 124 -51.05 -13.41 16.90
N CYS A 125 -52.25 -12.82 17.02
CA CYS A 125 -53.49 -13.53 17.32
C CYS A 125 -53.81 -14.60 16.25
N ALA A 126 -53.61 -14.29 14.96
CA ALA A 126 -53.80 -15.26 13.88
C ALA A 126 -52.82 -16.46 13.99
N VAL A 127 -51.57 -16.22 14.37
CA VAL A 127 -50.57 -17.28 14.60
C VAL A 127 -50.89 -18.10 15.84
N GLU A 128 -51.28 -17.47 16.95
CA GLU A 128 -51.69 -18.15 18.20
C GLU A 128 -52.88 -19.08 17.94
N ASN A 129 -53.93 -18.59 17.29
CA ASN A 129 -55.10 -19.39 16.93
C ASN A 129 -54.74 -20.57 16.01
N ASN A 130 -53.79 -20.39 15.08
CA ASN A 130 -53.29 -21.47 14.23
C ASN A 130 -52.55 -22.55 15.05
N ILE A 131 -51.69 -22.13 16.00
CA ILE A 131 -50.95 -23.04 16.88
C ILE A 131 -51.92 -23.83 17.78
N ILE A 132 -52.89 -23.16 18.41
CA ILE A 132 -53.90 -23.80 19.27
C ILE A 132 -54.71 -24.83 18.46
N GLY A 133 -55.26 -24.46 17.31
CA GLY A 133 -56.03 -25.39 16.46
C GLY A 133 -55.20 -26.58 15.96
N ARG A 134 -53.90 -26.39 15.70
CA ARG A 134 -52.97 -27.48 15.35
C ARG A 134 -52.64 -28.40 16.54
N LEU A 135 -52.49 -27.85 17.74
CA LEU A 135 -52.27 -28.63 18.96
C LEU A 135 -53.49 -29.48 19.29
N GLU A 136 -54.70 -28.90 19.31
CA GLU A 136 -55.93 -29.66 19.50
C GLU A 136 -56.11 -30.76 18.45
N GLY A 137 -55.81 -30.44 17.18
CA GLY A 137 -55.88 -31.42 16.09
C GLY A 137 -54.87 -32.55 16.21
N ALA A 138 -53.70 -32.30 16.80
CA ALA A 138 -52.70 -33.32 17.11
C ALA A 138 -53.11 -34.17 18.32
N GLU A 139 -53.62 -33.55 19.38
CA GLU A 139 -54.08 -34.22 20.60
C GLU A 139 -55.28 -35.14 20.32
N LYS A 140 -56.29 -34.66 19.57
CA LYS A 140 -57.42 -35.47 19.11
C LYS A 140 -56.97 -36.72 18.34
N LYS A 141 -55.96 -36.58 17.47
CA LYS A 141 -55.35 -37.72 16.73
C LYS A 141 -54.57 -38.66 17.64
N PHE A 142 -53.84 -38.13 18.62
CA PHE A 142 -53.06 -38.91 19.58
C PHE A 142 -53.95 -39.74 20.51
N ILE A 143 -55.05 -39.16 21.00
CA ILE A 143 -56.07 -39.87 21.79
C ILE A 143 -56.75 -40.96 20.94
N ALA A 144 -57.13 -40.65 19.70
CA ALA A 144 -57.71 -41.65 18.78
C ALA A 144 -56.74 -42.81 18.52
N PHE A 145 -55.44 -42.53 18.39
CA PHE A 145 -54.40 -43.55 18.24
C PHE A 145 -54.24 -44.42 19.50
N GLN A 146 -54.18 -43.83 20.70
CA GLN A 146 -54.13 -44.62 21.95
C GLN A 146 -55.38 -45.50 22.15
N ASN A 147 -56.56 -45.03 21.72
CA ASN A 147 -57.78 -45.83 21.77
C ASN A 147 -57.73 -47.01 20.79
N LEU A 148 -57.16 -46.83 19.61
CA LEU A 148 -56.89 -47.92 18.65
C LEU A 148 -55.88 -48.92 19.24
N GLU A 149 -54.76 -48.46 19.80
CA GLU A 149 -53.76 -49.30 20.47
C GLU A 149 -54.36 -50.09 21.63
N ARG A 150 -55.24 -49.47 22.43
CA ARG A 150 -56.00 -50.15 23.49
C ARG A 150 -56.90 -51.25 22.92
N SER A 151 -57.69 -50.93 21.89
CA SER A 151 -58.64 -51.87 21.28
C SER A 151 -57.95 -53.07 20.61
N ILE A 152 -56.77 -52.88 20.02
CA ILE A 152 -55.95 -53.96 19.46
C ILE A 152 -55.25 -54.73 20.60
N GLY A 153 -54.80 -54.02 21.63
CA GLY A 153 -54.22 -54.57 22.86
C GLY A 153 -55.13 -55.56 23.58
N THR A 154 -56.41 -55.23 23.71
CA THR A 154 -57.45 -56.07 24.33
C THR A 154 -57.83 -57.25 23.42
N GLY A 155 -56.98 -58.28 23.39
CA GLY A 155 -57.16 -59.48 22.58
C GLY A 155 -55.85 -60.15 22.17
N LEU A 156 -54.71 -59.46 22.30
CA LEU A 156 -53.39 -60.02 22.07
C LEU A 156 -53.04 -61.14 23.05
N ILE A 157 -52.25 -62.11 22.58
CA ILE A 157 -51.84 -63.31 23.29
C ILE A 157 -50.32 -63.36 23.37
N TYR A 158 -49.75 -63.77 24.51
CA TYR A 158 -48.31 -63.97 24.65
C TYR A 158 -47.82 -65.16 23.80
N SER A 159 -46.97 -64.88 22.79
CA SER A 159 -46.45 -65.88 21.84
C SER A 159 -45.87 -67.14 22.49
N GLU A 160 -45.16 -67.00 23.61
CA GLU A 160 -44.49 -68.13 24.29
C GLU A 160 -45.43 -68.92 25.23
N LYS A 161 -46.57 -68.35 25.64
CA LYS A 161 -47.38 -68.86 26.77
C LYS A 161 -48.85 -69.08 26.44
N GLY A 162 -49.33 -68.68 25.26
CA GLY A 162 -50.71 -68.88 24.81
C GLY A 162 -51.78 -68.16 25.64
N LYS A 163 -51.40 -67.36 26.63
CA LYS A 163 -52.32 -66.63 27.53
C LYS A 163 -52.61 -65.22 27.00
N PRO A 164 -53.85 -64.73 27.08
CA PRO A 164 -54.18 -63.36 26.72
C PRO A 164 -53.41 -62.37 27.60
N ILE A 165 -53.02 -61.24 27.02
CA ILE A 165 -52.41 -60.13 27.75
C ILE A 165 -53.51 -59.49 28.62
N ALA A 166 -53.25 -59.34 29.92
CA ALA A 166 -54.18 -58.68 30.82
C ALA A 166 -54.32 -57.19 30.45
N ASP A 167 -55.55 -56.67 30.42
CA ASP A 167 -55.84 -55.27 30.08
C ASP A 167 -55.11 -54.24 30.98
N LYS A 168 -54.87 -54.59 32.25
CA LYS A 168 -54.00 -53.81 33.16
C LYS A 168 -52.57 -53.65 32.63
N THR A 169 -52.04 -54.67 31.95
CA THR A 169 -50.71 -54.66 31.34
C THR A 169 -50.70 -53.85 30.04
N VAL A 170 -51.73 -53.97 29.20
CA VAL A 170 -51.94 -53.14 28.00
C VAL A 170 -51.99 -51.66 28.40
N SER A 171 -52.83 -51.32 29.37
CA SER A 171 -52.96 -49.96 29.90
C SER A 171 -51.63 -49.40 30.45
N ARG A 172 -50.81 -50.25 31.08
CA ARG A 172 -49.45 -49.88 31.56
C ARG A 172 -48.47 -49.61 30.41
N PHE A 173 -48.55 -50.34 29.29
CA PHE A 173 -47.70 -50.05 28.14
C PHE A 173 -48.08 -48.74 27.46
N ILE A 174 -49.38 -48.47 27.30
CA ILE A 174 -49.87 -47.20 26.72
C ILE A 174 -49.45 -45.99 27.57
N THR A 175 -49.56 -46.07 28.90
CA THR A 175 -49.11 -44.95 29.77
C THR A 175 -47.59 -44.76 29.74
N LEU A 176 -46.81 -45.84 29.68
CA LEU A 176 -45.35 -45.77 29.53
C LEU A 176 -44.95 -45.17 28.16
N GLN A 177 -45.66 -45.55 27.09
CA GLN A 177 -45.47 -45.02 25.74
C GLN A 177 -45.81 -43.52 25.68
N ALA A 178 -46.90 -43.10 26.31
CA ALA A 178 -47.27 -41.69 26.44
C ALA A 178 -46.16 -40.89 27.16
N GLN A 179 -45.71 -41.35 28.33
CA GLN A 179 -44.58 -40.72 29.06
C GLN A 179 -43.28 -40.67 28.23
N LYS A 180 -42.99 -41.72 27.46
CA LYS A 180 -41.81 -41.73 26.57
C LYS A 180 -41.96 -40.78 25.39
N SER A 181 -43.15 -40.63 24.83
CA SER A 181 -43.42 -39.66 23.77
C SER A 181 -43.29 -38.20 24.26
N GLU A 182 -43.71 -37.92 25.50
CA GLU A 182 -43.52 -36.62 26.16
C GLU A 182 -42.02 -36.33 26.41
N GLN A 183 -41.26 -37.32 26.90
CA GLN A 183 -39.81 -37.22 27.05
C GLN A 183 -39.11 -36.95 25.70
N ALA A 184 -39.53 -37.62 24.63
CA ALA A 184 -38.99 -37.39 23.29
C ALA A 184 -39.35 -36.00 22.74
N SER A 185 -40.58 -35.53 22.98
CA SER A 185 -41.05 -34.19 22.58
C SER A 185 -40.28 -33.08 23.31
N THR A 186 -40.13 -33.20 24.64
CA THR A 186 -39.38 -32.22 25.44
C THR A 186 -37.89 -32.18 25.09
N LEU A 187 -37.27 -33.33 24.79
CA LEU A 187 -35.90 -33.39 24.26
C LEU A 187 -35.80 -32.76 22.86
N SER A 188 -36.77 -33.02 21.97
CA SER A 188 -36.82 -32.41 20.64
C SER A 188 -36.92 -30.89 20.70
N LEU A 189 -37.78 -30.35 21.58
CA LEU A 189 -37.88 -28.92 21.84
C LEU A 189 -36.58 -28.33 22.41
N ARG A 190 -35.90 -29.03 23.32
CA ARG A 190 -34.57 -28.61 23.83
C ARG A 190 -33.52 -28.58 22.70
N TYR A 191 -33.49 -29.61 21.84
CA TYR A 191 -32.59 -29.66 20.69
C TYR A 191 -32.85 -28.53 19.70
N ILE A 192 -34.12 -28.25 19.35
CA ILE A 192 -34.48 -27.14 18.45
C ILE A 192 -34.05 -25.80 19.05
N ARG A 193 -34.30 -25.56 20.35
CA ARG A 193 -33.85 -24.34 21.03
C ARG A 193 -32.33 -24.19 21.00
N ALA A 194 -31.58 -25.26 21.30
CA ALA A 194 -30.12 -25.24 21.26
C ALA A 194 -29.59 -24.99 19.84
N ARG A 195 -30.16 -25.64 18.83
CA ARG A 195 -29.81 -25.44 17.40
C ARG A 195 -30.05 -23.99 16.96
N ASN A 196 -31.18 -23.39 17.35
CA ASN A 196 -31.49 -22.01 17.01
C ASN A 196 -30.51 -21.04 17.70
N ALA A 197 -30.23 -21.25 19.00
CA ALA A 197 -29.25 -20.43 19.73
C ALA A 197 -27.84 -20.52 19.12
N VAL A 198 -27.41 -21.70 18.65
CA VAL A 198 -26.15 -21.85 17.92
C VAL A 198 -26.19 -21.07 16.61
N ALA A 199 -27.25 -21.18 15.81
CA ALA A 199 -27.38 -20.45 14.55
C ALA A 199 -27.41 -18.92 14.74
N GLU A 200 -28.04 -18.43 15.82
CA GLU A 200 -28.02 -17.02 16.23
C GLU A 200 -26.60 -16.57 16.63
N LEU A 201 -25.92 -17.33 17.48
CA LEU A 201 -24.54 -17.04 17.90
C LEU A 201 -23.58 -17.04 16.70
N GLU A 202 -23.66 -18.02 15.80
CA GLU A 202 -22.89 -18.02 14.56
C GLU A 202 -23.21 -16.80 13.67
N ALA A 203 -24.48 -16.37 13.60
CA ALA A 203 -24.86 -15.18 12.85
C ALA A 203 -24.31 -13.89 13.49
N VAL A 204 -24.13 -13.85 14.81
CA VAL A 204 -23.42 -12.77 15.51
C VAL A 204 -21.92 -12.83 15.22
N VAL A 205 -21.29 -14.01 15.33
CA VAL A 205 -19.86 -14.21 15.01
C VAL A 205 -19.56 -13.78 13.57
N ARG A 206 -20.33 -14.25 12.59
CA ARG A 206 -20.18 -13.85 11.17
C ARG A 206 -20.34 -12.34 10.94
N LYS A 207 -21.14 -11.64 11.75
CA LYS A 207 -21.26 -10.17 11.70
C LYS A 207 -20.05 -9.47 12.34
N LEU A 208 -19.41 -10.06 13.35
CA LEU A 208 -18.20 -9.53 13.98
C LEU A 208 -16.95 -9.80 13.12
N GLU A 209 -16.92 -10.91 12.37
CA GLU A 209 -15.86 -11.25 11.40
C GLU A 209 -15.83 -10.31 10.19
N ILE A 210 -16.91 -9.60 9.91
CA ILE A 210 -17.08 -8.66 8.80
C ILE A 210 -17.06 -7.23 9.36
N MET A 211 -15.90 -6.59 9.36
CA MET A 211 -15.74 -5.20 9.82
C MET A 211 -16.35 -4.18 8.84
N GLY A 212 -16.55 -4.57 7.58
CA GLY A 212 -17.18 -3.75 6.55
C GLY A 212 -17.41 -4.52 5.25
N PRO A 213 -18.09 -3.92 4.25
CA PRO A 213 -18.32 -4.57 2.96
C PRO A 213 -16.98 -4.88 2.27
N GLY A 214 -16.67 -6.16 2.12
CA GLY A 214 -15.39 -6.63 1.56
C GLY A 214 -14.18 -6.55 2.50
N LEU A 215 -14.38 -6.30 3.80
CA LEU A 215 -13.32 -6.21 4.80
C LEU A 215 -13.60 -7.17 5.98
N SER A 216 -13.00 -8.36 5.92
CA SER A 216 -12.98 -9.32 7.03
C SER A 216 -11.79 -9.09 7.97
N VAL A 217 -11.96 -9.42 9.26
CA VAL A 217 -10.88 -9.43 10.26
C VAL A 217 -9.67 -10.23 9.77
N HIS A 218 -9.89 -11.41 9.19
CA HIS A 218 -8.80 -12.26 8.67
C HIS A 218 -8.00 -11.58 7.54
N GLN A 219 -8.67 -10.85 6.65
CA GLN A 219 -8.02 -10.11 5.56
C GLN A 219 -7.17 -8.94 6.11
N TYR A 220 -7.65 -8.28 7.17
CA TYR A 220 -6.89 -7.24 7.87
C TYR A 220 -5.65 -7.81 8.56
N GLU A 221 -5.76 -8.97 9.22
CA GLU A 221 -4.61 -9.67 9.82
C GLU A 221 -3.57 -10.08 8.76
N GLN A 222 -4.03 -10.65 7.64
CA GLN A 222 -3.18 -11.01 6.51
C GLN A 222 -2.42 -9.79 5.95
N LEU A 223 -3.13 -8.67 5.72
CA LEU A 223 -2.51 -7.42 5.25
C LEU A 223 -1.48 -6.87 6.25
N ASN A 224 -1.72 -7.05 7.57
CA ASN A 224 -0.78 -6.64 8.62
C ASN A 224 0.48 -7.53 8.64
N ILE A 225 0.34 -8.83 8.39
CA ILE A 225 1.48 -9.76 8.21
C ILE A 225 2.29 -9.38 6.97
N GLU A 226 1.62 -9.12 5.85
CA GLU A 226 2.27 -8.69 4.60
C GLU A 226 3.00 -7.35 4.76
N ASN A 227 2.39 -6.36 5.41
CA ASN A 227 3.01 -5.07 5.70
C ASN A 227 4.30 -5.22 6.54
N LYS A 228 4.28 -6.07 7.58
CA LYS A 228 5.48 -6.41 8.36
C LYS A 228 6.54 -7.10 7.49
N ASN A 229 6.16 -8.06 6.66
CA ASN A 229 7.09 -8.73 5.74
C ASN A 229 7.72 -7.76 4.73
N PHE A 230 6.97 -6.77 4.22
CA PHE A 230 7.50 -5.73 3.34
C PHE A 230 8.44 -4.77 4.07
N LYS A 231 8.15 -4.40 5.32
CA LYS A 231 9.06 -3.60 6.16
C LYS A 231 10.39 -4.30 6.40
N ASN A 232 10.36 -5.56 6.85
CA ASN A 232 11.57 -6.36 7.04
C ASN A 232 12.39 -6.45 5.74
N LYS A 233 11.73 -6.63 4.58
CA LYS A 233 12.41 -6.62 3.27
C LYS A 233 13.02 -5.28 2.90
N ILE A 234 12.41 -4.16 3.30
CA ILE A 234 12.98 -2.82 3.10
C ILE A 234 14.22 -2.67 3.98
N GLU A 235 14.12 -3.00 5.27
CA GLU A 235 15.24 -2.98 6.22
C GLU A 235 16.42 -3.82 5.72
N GLU A 236 16.20 -5.05 5.23
CA GLU A 236 17.24 -5.88 4.60
C GLU A 236 17.94 -5.18 3.42
N ARG A 237 17.18 -4.54 2.52
CA ARG A 237 17.75 -3.84 1.35
C ARG A 237 18.48 -2.56 1.77
N GLU A 238 18.03 -1.85 2.80
CA GLU A 238 18.73 -0.70 3.38
C GLU A 238 20.08 -1.13 3.97
N ASP A 239 20.10 -2.25 4.69
CA ASP A 239 21.30 -2.87 5.23
C ASP A 239 22.30 -3.28 4.13
N GLU A 240 21.81 -3.87 3.04
CA GLU A 240 22.60 -4.18 1.84
C GLU A 240 23.14 -2.92 1.15
N LEU A 241 22.34 -1.85 1.05
CA LEU A 241 22.75 -0.56 0.50
C LEU A 241 23.82 0.12 1.36
N ILE A 242 23.72 0.05 2.69
CA ILE A 242 24.74 0.56 3.62
C ILE A 242 26.05 -0.21 3.43
N LYS A 243 25.99 -1.56 3.38
CA LYS A 243 27.16 -2.42 3.12
C LYS A 243 27.80 -2.12 1.76
N ASN A 244 27.00 -1.84 0.72
CA ASN A 244 27.50 -1.47 -0.61
C ASN A 244 28.17 -0.08 -0.59
N ARG A 245 27.53 0.93 0.01
CA ARG A 245 28.11 2.28 0.19
C ARG A 245 29.46 2.22 0.91
N ALA A 246 29.59 1.42 1.96
CA ALA A 246 30.85 1.21 2.69
C ALA A 246 31.95 0.54 1.84
N LYS A 247 31.59 -0.38 0.94
CA LYS A 247 32.54 -0.94 -0.05
C LYS A 247 32.98 0.12 -1.06
N CYS A 248 32.05 0.93 -1.58
CA CYS A 248 32.36 2.02 -2.51
C CYS A 248 33.27 3.08 -1.89
N THR A 249 33.08 3.46 -0.62
CA THR A 249 34.00 4.38 0.06
C THR A 249 35.39 3.78 0.25
N GLY A 250 35.48 2.48 0.59
CA GLY A 250 36.76 1.76 0.63
C GLY A 250 37.47 1.70 -0.73
N HIS A 251 36.74 1.40 -1.81
CA HIS A 251 37.29 1.43 -3.17
C HIS A 251 37.76 2.84 -3.57
N ASN A 252 37.04 3.90 -3.18
CA ASN A 252 37.46 5.28 -3.44
C ASN A 252 38.75 5.65 -2.69
N GLN A 253 38.94 5.16 -1.47
CA GLN A 253 40.20 5.31 -0.71
C GLN A 253 41.36 4.57 -1.41
N ILE A 254 41.14 3.33 -1.87
CA ILE A 254 42.14 2.57 -2.64
C ILE A 254 42.50 3.30 -3.94
N LEU A 255 41.52 3.82 -4.67
CA LEU A 255 41.74 4.63 -5.89
C LEU A 255 42.45 5.96 -5.62
N ALA A 256 42.32 6.53 -4.41
CA ALA A 256 43.08 7.71 -4.01
C ALA A 256 44.56 7.34 -3.78
N HIS A 257 44.83 6.27 -3.02
CA HIS A 257 46.21 5.78 -2.80
C HIS A 257 46.89 5.31 -4.09
N ILE A 258 46.16 4.74 -5.05
CA ILE A 258 46.72 4.39 -6.37
C ILE A 258 47.12 5.67 -7.12
N ARG A 259 46.28 6.71 -7.13
CA ARG A 259 46.62 8.00 -7.76
C ARG A 259 47.80 8.70 -7.10
N GLU A 260 47.86 8.68 -5.77
CA GLU A 260 48.98 9.22 -4.99
C GLU A 260 50.31 8.50 -5.33
N LYS A 261 50.30 7.17 -5.36
CA LYS A 261 51.48 6.38 -5.76
C LYS A 261 51.87 6.59 -7.22
N MET A 262 50.89 6.70 -8.11
CA MET A 262 51.12 6.98 -9.54
C MET A 262 51.84 8.32 -9.70
N HIS A 263 51.37 9.36 -9.01
CA HIS A 263 52.00 10.68 -9.03
C HIS A 263 53.43 10.65 -8.46
N GLN A 264 53.65 9.96 -7.34
CA GLN A 264 55.00 9.75 -6.80
C GLN A 264 55.92 9.01 -7.79
N THR A 265 55.39 8.05 -8.57
CA THR A 265 56.20 7.38 -9.60
C THR A 265 56.45 8.24 -10.83
N GLU A 266 55.53 9.15 -11.19
CA GLU A 266 55.75 10.16 -12.24
C GLU A 266 56.87 11.13 -11.83
N GLU A 267 56.82 11.68 -10.62
CA GLU A 267 57.89 12.55 -10.08
C GLU A 267 59.27 11.86 -10.09
N LEU A 268 59.33 10.56 -9.75
CA LEU A 268 60.57 9.79 -9.79
C LEU A 268 61.08 9.52 -11.23
N ILE A 269 60.17 9.40 -12.21
CA ILE A 269 60.54 9.29 -13.63
C ILE A 269 61.13 10.62 -14.10
N ASP A 270 60.47 11.75 -13.83
CA ASP A 270 60.93 13.09 -14.21
C ASP A 270 62.34 13.39 -13.66
N ILE A 271 62.62 13.01 -12.41
CA ILE A 271 63.95 13.12 -11.80
C ILE A 271 64.96 12.22 -12.54
N SER A 272 64.62 10.96 -12.80
CA SER A 272 65.50 10.04 -13.50
C SER A 272 65.76 10.43 -14.97
N GLU A 273 64.82 11.11 -15.63
CA GLU A 273 65.01 11.68 -16.96
C GLU A 273 65.95 12.89 -16.94
N CYS A 274 65.87 13.74 -15.90
CA CYS A 274 66.83 14.82 -15.67
C CYS A 274 68.26 14.27 -15.43
N ASP A 275 68.41 13.31 -14.52
CA ASP A 275 69.71 12.65 -14.25
C ASP A 275 70.31 12.04 -15.53
N LEU A 276 69.48 11.36 -16.34
CA LEU A 276 69.90 10.80 -17.63
C LEU A 276 70.34 11.90 -18.62
N GLY A 277 69.62 13.02 -18.65
CA GLY A 277 69.96 14.19 -19.46
C GLY A 277 71.33 14.78 -19.11
N ASP A 278 71.63 14.91 -17.82
CA ASP A 278 72.93 15.38 -17.32
C ASP A 278 74.06 14.41 -17.71
N PHE A 279 73.88 13.10 -17.50
CA PHE A 279 74.86 12.10 -17.95
C PHE A 279 75.05 12.08 -19.48
N GLU A 280 74.01 12.32 -20.26
CA GLU A 280 74.13 12.49 -21.71
C GLU A 280 74.96 13.71 -22.10
N ILE A 281 74.80 14.84 -21.39
CA ILE A 281 75.59 16.06 -21.58
C ILE A 281 77.06 15.80 -21.23
N GLU A 282 77.35 15.18 -20.08
CA GLU A 282 78.69 14.77 -19.68
C GLU A 282 79.35 13.82 -20.71
N TYR A 283 78.61 12.83 -21.20
CA TYR A 283 79.06 11.92 -22.25
C TYR A 283 79.41 12.68 -23.55
N LYS A 284 78.53 13.59 -23.98
CA LYS A 284 78.76 14.44 -25.18
C LYS A 284 80.00 15.32 -25.01
N ASN A 285 80.21 15.91 -23.83
CA ASN A 285 81.38 16.72 -23.50
C ASN A 285 82.67 15.87 -23.52
N CYS A 286 82.67 14.71 -22.86
CA CYS A 286 83.81 13.78 -22.86
C CYS A 286 84.15 13.28 -24.27
N ARG A 287 83.13 12.99 -25.09
CA ARG A 287 83.29 12.63 -26.51
C ARG A 287 83.85 13.79 -27.34
N GLY A 288 83.45 15.03 -27.04
CA GLY A 288 84.00 16.26 -27.62
C GLY A 288 85.50 16.42 -27.31
N HIS A 289 85.88 16.35 -26.03
CA HIS A 289 87.27 16.41 -25.58
C HIS A 289 88.14 15.30 -26.19
N LEU A 290 87.62 14.07 -26.31
CA LEU A 290 88.29 12.97 -27.02
C LEU A 290 88.47 13.29 -28.51
N GLY A 291 87.48 13.94 -29.14
CA GLY A 291 87.57 14.46 -30.50
C GLY A 291 88.70 15.47 -30.66
N GLU A 292 88.75 16.50 -29.80
CA GLU A 292 89.83 17.48 -29.77
C GLU A 292 91.20 16.84 -29.55
N ALA A 293 91.33 15.91 -28.60
CA ALA A 293 92.58 15.22 -28.32
C ALA A 293 93.05 14.42 -29.55
N LYS A 294 92.13 13.72 -30.24
CA LYS A 294 92.41 13.05 -31.52
C LYS A 294 92.84 14.03 -32.60
N MET A 295 92.21 15.21 -32.71
CA MET A 295 92.60 16.24 -33.69
C MET A 295 93.98 16.86 -33.36
N LYS A 296 94.25 17.18 -32.09
CA LYS A 296 95.56 17.65 -31.60
C LYS A 296 96.66 16.62 -31.92
N ARG A 297 96.43 15.34 -31.59
CA ARG A 297 97.32 14.21 -31.94
C ARG A 297 97.55 14.09 -33.45
N ASN A 298 96.48 14.15 -34.25
CA ASN A 298 96.59 14.06 -35.71
C ASN A 298 97.35 15.26 -36.30
N ARG A 299 97.11 16.49 -35.81
CA ARG A 299 97.85 17.69 -36.22
C ARG A 299 99.34 17.57 -35.89
N LEU A 300 99.69 17.10 -34.69
CA LEU A 300 101.09 16.82 -34.33
C LEU A 300 101.71 15.77 -35.24
N ARG A 301 100.97 14.72 -35.63
CA ARG A 301 101.43 13.72 -36.61
C ARG A 301 101.73 14.34 -37.97
N TRP A 302 100.81 15.16 -38.52
CA TRP A 302 101.01 15.86 -39.79
C TRP A 302 102.19 16.85 -39.74
N LEU A 303 102.35 17.58 -38.64
CA LEU A 303 103.50 18.49 -38.46
C LEU A 303 104.82 17.71 -38.37
N LEU A 304 104.85 16.59 -37.63
CA LEU A 304 106.01 15.71 -37.55
C LEU A 304 106.38 15.11 -38.90
N GLU A 305 105.39 14.65 -39.68
CA GLU A 305 105.62 14.19 -41.06
C GLU A 305 106.10 15.31 -42.00
N ALA A 306 105.63 16.55 -41.82
CA ALA A 306 106.08 17.71 -42.59
C ALA A 306 107.52 18.12 -42.24
N GLU A 307 107.89 18.18 -40.96
CA GLU A 307 109.26 18.44 -40.54
C GLU A 307 110.21 17.29 -40.92
N GLN A 308 109.76 16.03 -40.86
CA GLN A 308 110.52 14.90 -41.41
C GLN A 308 110.79 15.05 -42.91
N LYS A 309 109.80 15.51 -43.69
CA LYS A 309 109.98 15.80 -45.13
C LYS A 309 110.97 16.95 -45.36
N LYS A 310 110.91 18.04 -44.58
CA LYS A 310 111.84 19.18 -44.68
C LYS A 310 113.28 18.80 -44.33
N ALA A 311 113.48 18.07 -43.24
CA ALA A 311 114.79 17.61 -42.82
C ALA A 311 115.35 16.46 -43.69
N GLY A 312 114.50 15.82 -44.51
CA GLY A 312 114.91 14.84 -45.50
C GLY A 312 115.69 13.67 -44.89
N LEU A 313 116.83 13.34 -45.51
CA LEU A 313 117.70 12.24 -45.07
C LEU A 313 118.29 12.43 -43.66
N LEU A 314 118.36 13.64 -43.09
CA LEU A 314 118.86 13.82 -41.71
C LEU A 314 118.00 13.06 -40.68
N THR A 315 116.72 12.84 -40.96
CA THR A 315 115.84 12.06 -40.06
C THR A 315 116.03 10.55 -40.16
N ARG A 316 116.59 10.06 -41.27
CA ARG A 316 116.83 8.64 -41.55
C ARG A 316 118.33 8.40 -41.69
N LYS A 317 119.00 8.29 -40.55
CA LYS A 317 120.46 8.16 -40.44
C LYS A 317 121.03 7.03 -41.31
N ASP A 318 120.30 5.92 -41.44
CA ASP A 318 120.71 4.78 -42.25
C ASP A 318 120.76 5.15 -43.75
N LEU A 319 119.68 5.75 -44.27
CA LEU A 319 119.59 6.20 -45.66
C LEU A 319 120.57 7.35 -45.99
N LEU A 320 120.89 8.20 -44.99
CA LEU A 320 121.95 9.21 -45.11
C LEU A 320 123.34 8.55 -45.23
N ARG A 321 123.60 7.51 -44.45
CA ARG A 321 124.85 6.74 -44.48
C ARG A 321 124.99 5.98 -45.80
N ASP A 322 123.92 5.40 -46.31
CA ASP A 322 123.90 4.73 -47.61
C ASP A 322 124.15 5.71 -48.76
N PHE A 323 123.56 6.91 -48.71
CA PHE A 323 123.85 7.96 -49.70
C PHE A 323 125.31 8.43 -49.64
N GLN A 324 125.90 8.53 -48.44
CA GLN A 324 127.32 8.83 -48.29
C GLN A 324 128.19 7.71 -48.88
N ASN A 325 127.92 6.46 -48.54
CA ASN A 325 128.63 5.30 -49.08
C ASN A 325 128.58 5.28 -50.62
N ALA A 326 127.40 5.48 -51.21
CA ALA A 326 127.21 5.53 -52.66
C ALA A 326 127.93 6.72 -53.32
N ARG A 327 128.00 7.88 -52.64
CA ARG A 327 128.79 9.03 -53.12
C ARG A 327 130.28 8.74 -53.08
N ASP A 328 130.76 8.13 -52.01
CA ASP A 328 132.17 7.74 -51.87
C ASP A 328 132.55 6.69 -52.93
N GLU A 329 131.64 5.75 -53.24
CA GLU A 329 131.77 4.79 -54.36
C GLU A 329 131.79 5.48 -55.74
N VAL A 330 130.96 6.49 -55.98
CA VAL A 330 131.04 7.30 -57.22
C VAL A 330 132.38 8.03 -57.33
N VAL A 331 132.95 8.52 -56.22
CA VAL A 331 134.26 9.18 -56.21
C VAL A 331 135.40 8.18 -56.47
N THR A 332 135.34 6.96 -55.94
CA THR A 332 136.34 5.92 -56.27
C THR A 332 136.23 5.50 -57.74
N LEU A 333 135.02 5.36 -58.28
CA LEU A 333 134.78 5.07 -59.71
C LEU A 333 135.24 6.22 -60.63
N GLN A 334 135.07 7.49 -60.22
CA GLN A 334 135.60 8.64 -60.97
C GLN A 334 137.13 8.63 -61.02
N LYS A 335 137.80 8.40 -59.89
CA LYS A 335 139.27 8.26 -59.84
C LYS A 335 139.75 7.07 -60.68
N ALA A 336 139.02 5.94 -60.66
CA ALA A 336 139.32 4.79 -61.51
C ALA A 336 139.14 5.13 -63.00
N LYS A 337 138.11 5.90 -63.38
CA LYS A 337 137.92 6.40 -64.74
C LYS A 337 139.04 7.34 -65.17
N GLU A 338 139.47 8.28 -64.34
CA GLU A 338 140.58 9.21 -64.63
C GLU A 338 141.91 8.47 -64.78
N ALA A 339 142.16 7.46 -63.94
CA ALA A 339 143.30 6.56 -64.06
C ALA A 339 143.25 5.77 -65.39
N LEU A 340 142.10 5.18 -65.73
CA LEU A 340 141.88 4.49 -67.01
C LEU A 340 142.03 5.43 -68.22
N GLN A 341 141.53 6.66 -68.16
CA GLN A 341 141.73 7.66 -69.21
C GLN A 341 143.22 8.02 -69.35
N SER A 342 143.94 8.18 -68.24
CA SER A 342 145.39 8.39 -68.24
C SER A 342 146.14 7.19 -68.84
N GLN A 343 145.66 5.97 -68.58
CA GLN A 343 146.19 4.72 -69.13
C GLN A 343 145.84 4.53 -70.62
N ILE A 344 144.69 5.03 -71.09
CA ILE A 344 144.34 5.12 -72.51
C ILE A 344 145.19 6.19 -73.22
N VAL A 345 145.50 7.31 -72.56
CA VAL A 345 146.42 8.32 -73.08
C VAL A 345 147.85 7.77 -73.17
N SER A 346 148.34 7.02 -72.18
CA SER A 346 149.67 6.39 -72.24
C SER A 346 149.73 5.24 -73.25
N THR A 347 148.74 4.37 -73.32
CA THR A 347 148.71 3.27 -74.32
C THR A 347 148.47 3.79 -75.74
N SER A 348 147.69 4.85 -75.96
CA SER A 348 147.56 5.51 -77.28
C SER A 348 148.79 6.34 -77.67
N ARG A 349 149.66 6.67 -76.70
CA ARG A 349 151.01 7.21 -76.95
C ARG A 349 151.99 6.09 -77.31
N GLN A 350 152.00 4.99 -76.55
CA GLN A 350 152.78 3.78 -76.86
C GLN A 350 152.38 3.17 -78.22
N LEU A 351 151.09 3.18 -78.60
CA LEU A 351 150.63 2.76 -79.93
C LEU A 351 151.05 3.74 -81.03
N ARG A 352 151.19 5.05 -80.75
CA ARG A 352 151.78 6.01 -81.69
C ARG A 352 153.29 5.78 -81.87
N GLU A 353 154.00 5.52 -80.78
CA GLU A 353 155.44 5.21 -80.80
C GLU A 353 155.71 3.85 -81.49
N ALA A 354 154.88 2.83 -81.27
CA ALA A 354 154.95 1.55 -81.99
C ALA A 354 154.61 1.67 -83.48
N ARG A 355 153.66 2.54 -83.86
CA ARG A 355 153.26 2.78 -85.25
C ARG A 355 154.32 3.55 -86.06
N ASN A 356 155.20 4.31 -85.39
CA ASN A 356 156.34 4.96 -86.03
C ASN A 356 157.53 4.02 -86.26
N ASN A 357 157.61 2.86 -85.58
CA ASN A 357 158.69 1.87 -85.74
C ASN A 357 158.39 0.80 -86.81
N THR A 358 157.52 1.07 -87.80
CA THR A 358 157.08 0.06 -88.80
C THR A 358 157.12 0.51 -90.27
N TYR A 359 157.79 1.62 -90.60
CA TYR A 359 158.09 1.98 -92.01
C TYR A 359 159.50 2.58 -92.17
N PHE A 360 160.35 1.79 -92.85
CA PHE A 360 161.68 2.09 -93.41
C PHE A 360 162.80 2.52 -92.45
#